data_AF-A0A2T0AN78-F1
#
_entry.id   AF-A0A2T0AN78-F1
#
_cell.length_a   1.000
_cell.length_b   1.000
_cell.length_c   1.000
_cell.angle_alpha   90.00
_cell.angle_beta   90.00
_cell.angle_gamma   90.00
#
_symmetry.space_group_name_H-M   'P 1'
#
loop_
_entity.id
_entity.type
_entity.pdbx_description
1 polymer ?
#
loop_
_entity_poly.entity_id
_entity_poly.type
_entity_poly.pdbx_seq_one_letter_code
_entity_poly.pdbx_strand_id
1 'polypeptide(L)'
;MNLKKYSNDIVYDELVNEIENAKDELEKKNKQNERNEQEIKNVEEAFNKITEQLRNSDNNTVKELERNERKNQGELKLFEMKLSECEKEIKKHIGENFKYYLSSFMVKDVDELLEDKKIQGVLPSNIKETFIDDLIKKKVCICGTCIEEGSKEYNSIIALKEKAGSKELDNAYYKLKALVKKINKTKNEFYSKLDSYLTDREYLKEKIYNINEELKNISEKLKNTDIEAIRMAEENRDRLRKTISLLNQKKGKLESEIEKLKKEIQIKEKKLTTLESNNKHIIKLQKEFNIISELETLNDEFRTLFTEIARKELDNRIKDVFSKIKNKDYRIPALTKNFELKITSKYSQIELDEEDKKDEILSTGEGQITSLSFIGALVSYAKDKKDDKILSKLTAEEYPIVMDSPFGNLDEIHTKNVAKNIGKLSSQVIIVVSRKQWEGYVHENIIDQVKRKYIMVDGVIEANSGEYTLIREMDI
;
A
#
# COMPACT_ATOMS: atom_id res chain seq x y z
N MET A 1 -0.36 6.89 18.47
CA MET A 1 -0.11 5.45 18.25
C MET A 1 1.19 5.09 18.97
N ASN A 2 1.17 4.12 19.89
CA ASN A 2 2.27 3.90 20.84
C ASN A 2 3.44 3.16 20.15
N LEU A 3 4.44 3.92 19.68
CA LEU A 3 5.60 3.44 18.90
C LEU A 3 6.59 2.57 19.70
N LYS A 4 6.42 2.44 21.03
CA LYS A 4 7.21 1.54 21.89
C LYS A 4 7.03 0.05 21.61
N LYS A 5 6.10 -0.36 20.72
CA LYS A 5 5.92 -1.76 20.32
C LYS A 5 6.95 -2.27 19.31
N TYR A 6 7.85 -1.43 18.80
CA TYR A 6 8.88 -1.80 17.83
C TYR A 6 10.28 -1.84 18.45
N SER A 7 10.45 -2.70 19.46
CA SER A 7 11.75 -3.23 19.90
C SER A 7 12.33 -4.15 18.81
N ASN A 8 12.53 -3.64 17.59
CA ASN A 8 13.11 -4.42 16.49
C ASN A 8 14.61 -4.63 16.69
N ASP A 9 15.31 -3.76 17.41
CA ASP A 9 16.77 -3.88 17.60
C ASP A 9 17.13 -5.09 18.47
N ILE A 10 16.42 -5.34 19.57
CA ILE A 10 16.68 -6.50 20.45
C ILE A 10 16.40 -7.82 19.71
N VAL A 11 15.28 -7.90 18.99
CA VAL A 11 14.90 -9.10 18.23
C VAL A 11 15.82 -9.32 17.02
N TYR A 12 16.33 -8.23 16.43
CA TYR A 12 17.30 -8.28 15.34
C TYR A 12 18.66 -8.79 15.84
N ASP A 13 19.17 -8.24 16.93
CA ASP A 13 20.44 -8.65 17.53
C ASP A 13 20.40 -10.10 18.04
N GLU A 14 19.29 -10.52 18.65
CA GLU A 14 19.04 -11.91 19.02
C GLU A 14 19.08 -12.84 17.79
N LEU A 15 18.40 -12.47 16.71
CA LEU A 15 18.35 -13.29 15.49
C LEU A 15 19.71 -13.35 14.77
N VAL A 16 20.49 -12.26 14.77
CA VAL A 16 21.86 -12.23 14.24
C VAL A 16 22.76 -13.16 15.05
N ASN A 17 22.75 -13.04 16.38
CA ASN A 17 23.53 -13.91 17.27
C ASN A 17 23.15 -15.39 17.10
N GLU A 18 21.85 -15.69 16.94
CA GLU A 18 21.38 -17.04 16.67
C GLU A 18 21.87 -17.60 15.33
N ILE A 19 21.98 -16.77 14.29
CA ILE A 19 22.50 -17.17 12.98
C ILE A 19 24.00 -17.42 13.06
N GLU A 20 24.75 -16.55 13.75
CA GLU A 20 26.20 -16.72 13.95
C GLU A 20 26.50 -18.00 14.73
N ASN A 21 25.81 -18.23 15.84
CA ASN A 21 25.94 -19.47 16.61
C ASN A 21 25.65 -20.72 15.77
N ALA A 22 24.60 -20.70 14.96
CA ALA A 22 24.27 -21.82 14.06
C ALA A 22 25.32 -22.03 12.96
N LYS A 23 25.94 -20.95 12.45
CA LYS A 23 27.04 -21.02 11.47
C LYS A 23 28.30 -21.61 12.09
N ASP A 24 28.64 -21.23 13.32
CA ASP A 24 29.76 -21.78 14.07
C ASP A 24 29.58 -23.28 14.35
N GLU A 25 28.37 -23.69 14.75
CA GLU A 25 28.05 -25.11 14.90
C GLU A 25 28.13 -25.89 13.58
N LEU A 26 27.63 -25.30 12.49
CA LEU A 26 27.73 -25.88 11.16
C LEU A 26 29.19 -26.08 10.75
N GLU A 27 30.06 -25.11 11.00
CA GLU A 27 31.49 -25.22 10.70
C GLU A 27 32.17 -26.33 11.53
N LYS A 28 31.87 -26.41 12.83
CA LYS A 28 32.36 -27.48 13.70
C LYS A 28 31.94 -28.87 13.20
N LYS A 29 30.68 -29.01 12.79
CA LYS A 29 30.14 -30.28 12.25
C LYS A 29 30.74 -30.65 10.90
N ASN A 30 30.97 -29.67 10.01
CA ASN A 30 31.67 -29.91 8.74
C ASN A 30 33.11 -30.39 8.98
N LYS A 31 33.86 -29.72 9.87
CA LYS A 31 35.22 -30.16 10.26
C LYS A 31 35.23 -31.57 10.86
N GLN A 32 34.21 -31.91 11.65
CA GLN A 32 34.07 -33.26 12.20
C GLN A 32 33.78 -34.29 11.10
N ASN A 33 32.96 -33.94 10.11
CA ASN A 33 32.64 -34.78 8.98
C ASN A 33 33.88 -35.04 8.10
N GLU A 34 34.66 -33.99 7.78
CA GLU A 34 35.92 -34.11 7.04
C GLU A 34 36.92 -35.04 7.73
N ARG A 35 37.09 -34.90 9.05
CA ARG A 35 37.94 -35.80 9.85
C ARG A 35 37.45 -37.25 9.75
N ASN A 36 36.14 -37.45 9.85
CA ASN A 36 35.53 -38.78 9.76
C ASN A 36 35.69 -39.39 8.35
N GLU A 37 35.59 -38.59 7.29
CA GLU A 37 35.88 -39.02 5.92
C GLU A 37 37.35 -39.42 5.72
N GLN A 38 38.27 -38.66 6.29
CA GLN A 38 39.69 -39.00 6.23
C GLN A 38 39.99 -40.30 6.99
N GLU A 39 39.36 -40.50 8.15
CA GLU A 39 39.46 -41.74 8.92
C GLU A 39 38.92 -42.94 8.13
N ILE A 40 37.76 -42.79 7.46
CA ILE A 40 37.20 -43.82 6.57
C ILE A 40 38.21 -44.20 5.48
N LYS A 41 38.79 -43.22 4.78
CA LYS A 41 39.80 -43.48 3.72
C LYS A 41 41.00 -44.26 4.25
N ASN A 42 41.53 -43.88 5.40
CA ASN A 42 42.69 -44.57 6.00
C ASN A 42 42.35 -46.03 6.37
N VAL A 43 41.15 -46.28 6.90
CA VAL A 43 40.70 -47.64 7.26
C VAL A 43 40.40 -48.47 6.00
N GLU A 44 39.85 -47.86 4.95
CA GLU A 44 39.64 -48.48 3.64
C GLU A 44 40.96 -48.88 2.96
N GLU A 45 42.00 -48.05 3.06
CA GLU A 45 43.34 -48.40 2.57
C GLU A 45 43.92 -49.60 3.31
N ALA A 46 43.78 -49.67 4.64
CA ALA A 46 44.19 -50.82 5.44
C ALA A 46 43.39 -52.08 5.07
N PHE A 47 42.08 -51.93 4.84
CA PHE A 47 41.19 -53.01 4.39
C PHE A 47 41.62 -53.56 3.02
N ASN A 48 41.94 -52.68 2.07
CA ASN A 48 42.40 -53.06 0.73
C ASN A 48 43.75 -53.80 0.78
N LYS A 49 44.69 -53.37 1.63
CA LYS A 49 45.98 -54.07 1.81
C LYS A 49 45.79 -55.51 2.31
N ILE A 50 44.92 -55.72 3.29
CA ILE A 50 44.61 -57.08 3.79
C ILE A 50 43.88 -57.91 2.73
N THR A 51 42.99 -57.29 1.96
CA THR A 51 42.31 -57.95 0.84
C THR A 51 43.30 -58.40 -0.24
N GLU A 52 44.32 -57.59 -0.55
CA GLU A 52 45.40 -57.98 -1.47
C GLU A 52 46.27 -59.12 -0.91
N GLN A 53 46.53 -59.13 0.40
CA GLN A 53 47.26 -60.22 1.05
C GLN A 53 46.51 -61.55 0.95
N LEU A 54 45.20 -61.56 1.20
CA LEU A 54 44.36 -62.75 1.06
C LEU A 54 44.29 -63.24 -0.39
N ARG A 55 44.21 -62.30 -1.34
CA ARG A 55 44.18 -62.59 -2.79
C ARG A 55 45.46 -63.26 -3.31
N ASN A 56 46.61 -62.90 -2.75
CA ASN A 56 47.92 -63.45 -3.15
C ASN A 56 48.25 -64.77 -2.42
N SER A 57 47.32 -65.33 -1.65
CA SER A 57 47.49 -66.67 -1.05
C SER A 57 47.69 -67.74 -2.12
N ASP A 58 48.59 -68.70 -1.89
CA ASP A 58 48.82 -69.83 -2.81
C ASP A 58 47.71 -70.90 -2.76
N ASN A 59 46.72 -70.74 -1.87
CA ASN A 59 45.65 -71.73 -1.70
C ASN A 59 44.51 -71.51 -2.70
N ASN A 60 44.25 -72.52 -3.55
CA ASN A 60 43.19 -72.48 -4.56
C ASN A 60 41.77 -72.31 -3.98
N THR A 61 41.47 -72.91 -2.82
CA THR A 61 40.14 -72.76 -2.19
C THR A 61 39.91 -71.34 -1.69
N VAL A 62 40.97 -70.69 -1.19
CA VAL A 62 40.95 -69.29 -0.75
C VAL A 62 40.79 -68.36 -1.95
N LYS A 63 41.49 -68.62 -3.07
CA LYS A 63 41.31 -67.85 -4.31
C LYS A 63 39.88 -67.90 -4.85
N GLU A 64 39.22 -69.06 -4.77
CA GLU A 64 37.81 -69.20 -5.19
C GLU A 64 36.86 -68.44 -4.27
N LEU A 65 37.04 -68.53 -2.95
CA LEU A 65 36.25 -67.78 -1.96
C LEU A 65 36.42 -66.27 -2.14
N GLU A 66 37.64 -65.78 -2.32
CA GLU A 66 37.94 -64.36 -2.59
C GLU A 66 37.31 -63.88 -3.92
N ARG A 67 37.30 -64.71 -4.96
CA ARG A 67 36.66 -64.39 -6.24
C ARG A 67 35.14 -64.24 -6.08
N ASN A 68 34.51 -65.15 -5.35
CA ASN A 68 33.08 -65.10 -5.07
C ASN A 68 32.73 -63.91 -4.18
N GLU A 69 33.56 -63.62 -3.19
CA GLU A 69 33.39 -62.47 -2.32
C GLU A 69 33.43 -61.15 -3.10
N ARG A 70 34.42 -60.98 -3.98
CA ARG A 70 34.53 -59.78 -4.82
C ARG A 70 33.32 -59.60 -5.72
N LYS A 71 32.80 -60.70 -6.30
CA LYS A 71 31.59 -60.67 -7.11
C LYS A 71 30.41 -60.19 -6.27
N ASN A 72 30.22 -60.78 -5.09
CA ASN A 72 29.13 -60.45 -4.17
C ASN A 72 29.24 -59.01 -3.63
N GLN A 73 30.45 -58.51 -3.35
CA GLN A 73 30.68 -57.11 -2.98
C GLN A 73 30.34 -56.14 -4.11
N GLY A 74 30.68 -56.50 -5.36
CA GLY A 74 30.31 -55.70 -6.54
C GLY A 74 28.80 -55.64 -6.76
N GLU A 75 28.11 -56.77 -6.61
CA GLU A 75 26.65 -56.84 -6.67
C GLU A 75 26.00 -56.08 -5.52
N LEU A 76 26.50 -56.22 -4.29
CA LEU A 76 26.02 -55.49 -3.12
C LEU A 76 26.06 -53.98 -3.36
N LYS A 77 27.21 -53.45 -3.79
CA LYS A 77 27.36 -52.02 -4.09
C LYS A 77 26.39 -51.54 -5.16
N LEU A 78 26.16 -52.35 -6.21
CA LEU A 78 25.20 -52.04 -7.26
C LEU A 78 23.76 -51.98 -6.72
N PHE A 79 23.36 -52.96 -5.90
CA PHE A 79 22.01 -53.00 -5.32
C PHE A 79 21.78 -51.91 -4.28
N GLU A 80 22.79 -51.57 -3.47
CA GLU A 80 22.74 -50.43 -2.54
C GLU A 80 22.57 -49.09 -3.28
N MET A 81 23.28 -48.90 -4.40
CA MET A 81 23.10 -47.72 -5.26
C MET A 81 21.67 -47.65 -5.82
N LYS A 82 21.15 -48.78 -6.34
CA LYS A 82 19.76 -48.86 -6.84
C LYS A 82 18.74 -48.60 -5.75
N LEU A 83 18.96 -49.09 -4.52
CA LEU A 83 18.09 -48.83 -3.38
C LEU A 83 18.06 -47.34 -3.03
N SER A 84 19.24 -46.70 -2.98
CA SER A 84 19.34 -45.25 -2.75
C SER A 84 18.61 -44.44 -3.81
N GLU A 85 18.72 -44.83 -5.09
CA GLU A 85 18.01 -44.19 -6.20
C GLU A 85 16.49 -44.40 -6.10
N CYS A 86 16.04 -45.63 -5.81
CA CYS A 86 14.64 -45.94 -5.55
C CYS A 86 14.05 -45.08 -4.42
N GLU A 87 14.78 -44.92 -3.31
CA GLU A 87 14.35 -44.06 -2.20
C GLU A 87 14.24 -42.57 -2.59
N LYS A 88 15.13 -42.09 -3.45
CA LYS A 88 15.05 -40.72 -4.00
C LYS A 88 13.82 -40.56 -4.88
N GLU A 89 13.53 -41.52 -5.75
CA GLU A 89 12.34 -41.50 -6.61
C GLU A 89 11.05 -41.57 -5.80
N ILE A 90 10.99 -42.36 -4.72
CA ILE A 90 9.86 -42.35 -3.79
C ILE A 90 9.64 -40.96 -3.20
N LYS A 91 10.70 -40.34 -2.63
CA LYS A 91 10.61 -39.01 -2.01
C LYS A 91 10.17 -37.95 -3.03
N LYS A 92 10.73 -38.00 -4.24
CA LYS A 92 10.40 -37.09 -5.34
C LYS A 92 8.95 -37.25 -5.79
N HIS A 93 8.50 -38.49 -6.02
CA HIS A 93 7.12 -38.77 -6.43
C HIS A 93 6.11 -38.29 -5.39
N ILE A 94 6.37 -38.53 -4.09
CA ILE A 94 5.54 -38.00 -3.01
C ILE A 94 5.56 -36.47 -3.02
N GLY A 95 6.74 -35.84 -3.01
CA GLY A 95 6.87 -34.38 -2.96
C GLY A 95 6.22 -33.64 -4.14
N GLU A 96 6.32 -34.21 -5.34
CA GLU A 96 5.77 -33.60 -6.55
C GLU A 96 4.26 -33.83 -6.71
N ASN A 97 3.77 -35.02 -6.33
CA ASN A 97 2.43 -35.48 -6.72
C ASN A 97 1.42 -35.60 -5.58
N PHE A 98 1.85 -35.71 -4.33
CA PHE A 98 0.93 -35.91 -3.19
C PHE A 98 -0.07 -34.75 -3.03
N LYS A 99 0.34 -33.52 -3.35
CA LYS A 99 -0.55 -32.34 -3.33
C LYS A 99 -1.77 -32.50 -4.24
N TYR A 100 -1.62 -33.14 -5.41
CA TYR A 100 -2.76 -33.34 -6.32
C TYR A 100 -3.71 -34.39 -5.76
N TYR A 101 -3.18 -35.45 -5.15
CA TYR A 101 -4.01 -36.43 -4.45
C TYR A 101 -4.80 -35.77 -3.32
N LEU A 102 -4.15 -34.97 -2.47
CA LEU A 102 -4.83 -34.20 -1.42
C LEU A 102 -5.91 -33.29 -2.00
N SER A 103 -5.64 -32.56 -3.08
CA SER A 103 -6.65 -31.68 -3.68
C SER A 103 -7.82 -32.41 -4.35
N SER A 104 -7.76 -33.74 -4.53
CA SER A 104 -8.72 -34.49 -5.32
C SER A 104 -10.15 -34.50 -4.77
N PHE A 105 -10.36 -34.23 -3.48
CA PHE A 105 -11.70 -34.18 -2.88
C PHE A 105 -12.49 -32.96 -3.34
N MET A 106 -11.83 -31.83 -3.65
CA MET A 106 -12.50 -30.60 -4.10
C MET A 106 -12.74 -30.56 -5.61
N VAL A 107 -12.12 -31.47 -6.37
CA VAL A 107 -12.09 -31.38 -7.84
C VAL A 107 -13.47 -31.51 -8.45
N LYS A 108 -14.33 -32.34 -7.87
CA LYS A 108 -15.70 -32.55 -8.36
C LYS A 108 -16.51 -31.25 -8.25
N ASP A 109 -16.54 -30.66 -7.06
CA ASP A 109 -17.30 -29.43 -6.80
C ASP A 109 -16.78 -28.27 -7.65
N VAL A 110 -15.45 -28.17 -7.82
CA VAL A 110 -14.84 -27.13 -8.67
C VAL A 110 -15.17 -27.35 -10.15
N ASP A 111 -15.14 -28.59 -10.65
CA ASP A 111 -15.45 -28.87 -12.05
C ASP A 111 -16.94 -28.63 -12.36
N GLU A 112 -17.84 -29.03 -11.45
CA GLU A 112 -19.28 -28.73 -11.53
C GLU A 112 -19.53 -27.22 -11.56
N LEU A 113 -18.92 -26.46 -10.65
CA LEU A 113 -19.02 -25.00 -10.64
C LEU A 113 -18.50 -24.35 -11.94
N LEU A 114 -17.36 -24.84 -12.47
CA LEU A 114 -16.80 -24.32 -13.71
C LEU A 114 -17.70 -24.66 -14.92
N GLU A 115 -18.31 -25.84 -14.97
CA GLU A 115 -19.23 -26.20 -16.06
C GLU A 115 -20.54 -25.42 -15.97
N ASP A 116 -21.09 -25.20 -14.78
CA ASP A 116 -22.26 -24.33 -14.56
C ASP A 116 -22.00 -22.90 -15.07
N LYS A 117 -20.83 -22.32 -14.74
CA LYS A 117 -20.46 -20.97 -15.18
C LYS A 117 -20.23 -20.87 -16.69
N LYS A 118 -19.80 -21.97 -17.31
CA LYS A 118 -19.67 -22.08 -18.77
C LYS A 118 -21.04 -22.19 -19.44
N ILE A 119 -21.97 -22.98 -18.91
CA ILE A 119 -23.35 -23.09 -19.41
C ILE A 119 -24.06 -21.73 -19.32
N GLN A 120 -23.84 -20.99 -18.23
CA GLN A 120 -24.36 -19.62 -18.06
C GLN A 120 -23.68 -18.59 -18.99
N GLY A 121 -22.63 -18.96 -19.72
CA GLY A 121 -21.88 -18.06 -20.62
C GLY A 121 -21.11 -16.96 -19.91
N VAL A 122 -20.87 -17.12 -18.59
CA VAL A 122 -20.17 -16.13 -17.75
C VAL A 122 -18.67 -16.37 -17.75
N LEU A 123 -18.23 -17.64 -17.67
CA LEU A 123 -16.81 -18.02 -17.71
C LEU A 123 -16.58 -19.32 -18.50
N PRO A 124 -15.72 -19.33 -19.54
CA PRO A 124 -15.06 -18.16 -20.10
C PRO A 124 -16.09 -17.30 -20.84
N SER A 125 -15.84 -16.00 -20.91
CA SER A 125 -16.75 -15.07 -21.56
C SER A 125 -16.89 -15.35 -23.06
N ASN A 126 -18.13 -15.41 -23.54
CA ASN A 126 -18.41 -15.67 -24.96
C ASN A 126 -17.98 -14.52 -25.87
N ILE A 127 -17.94 -13.29 -25.32
CA ILE A 127 -17.58 -12.07 -26.03
C ILE A 127 -16.45 -11.39 -25.26
N LYS A 128 -15.33 -11.15 -25.94
CA LYS A 128 -14.19 -10.41 -25.37
C LYS A 128 -14.51 -8.93 -25.30
N GLU A 129 -14.12 -8.28 -24.21
CA GLU A 129 -14.23 -6.82 -24.05
C GLU A 129 -13.60 -6.06 -25.22
N THR A 130 -12.44 -6.51 -25.71
CA THR A 130 -11.77 -5.89 -26.87
C THR A 130 -12.61 -5.90 -28.14
N PHE A 131 -13.43 -6.93 -28.33
CA PHE A 131 -14.33 -6.98 -29.49
C PHE A 131 -15.46 -5.94 -29.37
N ILE A 132 -15.96 -5.72 -28.16
CA ILE A 132 -16.96 -4.67 -27.89
C ILE A 132 -16.34 -3.29 -28.09
N ASP A 133 -15.13 -3.06 -27.58
CA ASP A 133 -14.40 -1.81 -27.77
C ASP A 133 -14.14 -1.53 -29.26
N ASP A 134 -13.80 -2.56 -30.04
CA ASP A 134 -13.62 -2.43 -31.49
C ASP A 134 -14.91 -2.06 -32.22
N LEU A 135 -16.06 -2.61 -31.82
CA LEU A 135 -17.37 -2.27 -32.39
C LEU A 135 -17.75 -0.82 -32.10
N ILE A 136 -17.54 -0.36 -30.87
CA ILE A 136 -17.79 1.02 -30.47
C ILE A 136 -16.87 1.98 -31.23
N LYS A 137 -15.58 1.65 -31.32
CA LYS A 137 -14.60 2.49 -32.04
C LYS A 137 -14.87 2.58 -33.53
N LYS A 138 -15.34 1.49 -34.15
CA LYS A 138 -15.71 1.46 -35.58
C LYS A 138 -17.07 2.08 -35.86
N LYS A 139 -17.90 2.34 -34.83
CA LYS A 139 -19.27 2.88 -34.94
C LYS A 139 -20.18 2.09 -35.89
N VAL A 140 -19.88 0.81 -36.13
CA VAL A 140 -20.63 -0.06 -37.04
C VAL A 140 -20.68 -1.47 -36.47
N CYS A 141 -21.88 -2.02 -36.38
CA CYS A 141 -22.14 -3.38 -35.93
C CYS A 141 -21.76 -4.41 -37.01
N ILE A 142 -21.55 -5.67 -36.61
CA ILE A 142 -21.25 -6.77 -37.56
C ILE A 142 -22.33 -6.97 -38.63
N CYS A 143 -23.58 -6.57 -38.37
CA CYS A 143 -24.68 -6.62 -39.34
C CYS A 143 -24.74 -5.37 -40.25
N GLY A 144 -23.82 -4.41 -40.09
CA GLY A 144 -23.78 -3.17 -40.87
C GLY A 144 -24.55 -2.00 -40.27
N THR A 145 -25.27 -2.19 -39.15
CA THR A 145 -26.01 -1.12 -38.47
C THR A 145 -25.06 -0.11 -37.82
N CYS A 146 -25.33 1.19 -37.95
CA CYS A 146 -24.55 2.26 -37.31
C CYS A 146 -24.70 2.23 -35.78
N ILE A 147 -23.62 2.51 -35.05
CA ILE A 147 -23.57 2.56 -33.58
C ILE A 147 -23.18 3.98 -33.16
N GLU A 148 -24.17 4.83 -32.92
CA GLU A 148 -23.96 6.20 -32.43
C GLU A 148 -24.05 6.28 -30.91
N GLU A 149 -23.24 7.13 -30.28
CA GLU A 149 -23.27 7.32 -28.82
C GLU A 149 -24.66 7.78 -28.37
N GLY A 150 -25.23 7.11 -27.37
CA GLY A 150 -26.59 7.37 -26.86
C GLY A 150 -27.72 6.66 -27.62
N SER A 151 -27.43 5.99 -28.74
CA SER A 151 -28.41 5.17 -29.47
C SER A 151 -28.82 3.90 -28.70
N LYS A 152 -29.95 3.31 -29.08
CA LYS A 152 -30.42 2.03 -28.50
C LYS A 152 -29.40 0.92 -28.75
N GLU A 153 -28.78 0.92 -29.92
CA GLU A 153 -27.76 -0.01 -30.37
C GLU A 153 -26.50 0.11 -29.52
N TYR A 154 -26.02 1.34 -29.29
CA TYR A 154 -24.87 1.63 -28.43
C TYR A 154 -25.11 1.19 -26.98
N ASN A 155 -26.27 1.52 -26.42
CA ASN A 155 -26.63 1.12 -25.05
C ASN A 155 -26.75 -0.40 -24.92
N SER A 156 -27.26 -1.09 -25.94
CA SER A 156 -27.34 -2.56 -25.96
C SER A 156 -25.96 -3.22 -26.02
N ILE A 157 -25.01 -2.63 -26.76
CA ILE A 157 -23.63 -3.12 -26.87
C ILE A 157 -22.83 -2.83 -25.60
N ILE A 158 -23.02 -1.66 -24.98
CA ILE A 158 -22.41 -1.34 -23.68
C ILE A 158 -22.97 -2.23 -22.56
N ALA A 159 -24.26 -2.56 -22.57
CA ALA A 159 -24.83 -3.51 -21.61
C ALA A 159 -24.21 -4.92 -21.75
N LEU A 160 -23.73 -5.29 -22.95
CA LEU A 160 -22.95 -6.52 -23.15
C LEU A 160 -21.54 -6.40 -22.57
N LYS A 161 -20.98 -5.20 -22.42
CA LYS A 161 -19.67 -4.96 -21.80
C LYS A 161 -19.67 -5.33 -20.32
N GLU A 162 -20.78 -5.10 -19.60
CA GLU A 162 -20.94 -5.55 -18.21
C GLU A 162 -20.92 -7.08 -18.07
N LYS A 163 -21.30 -7.81 -19.13
CA LYS A 163 -21.26 -9.28 -19.20
C LYS A 163 -20.01 -9.81 -19.91
N ALA A 164 -19.20 -8.93 -20.51
CA ALA A 164 -17.95 -9.30 -21.13
C ALA A 164 -16.94 -9.56 -20.02
N GLY A 165 -16.45 -10.80 -19.94
CA GLY A 165 -15.50 -11.19 -18.91
C GLY A 165 -14.16 -10.50 -19.12
N SER A 166 -13.46 -10.24 -18.02
CA SER A 166 -12.08 -9.77 -18.11
C SER A 166 -11.19 -10.90 -18.62
N LYS A 167 -10.17 -10.55 -19.43
CA LYS A 167 -9.15 -11.51 -19.90
C LYS A 167 -8.48 -12.27 -18.74
N GLU A 168 -8.39 -11.65 -17.57
CA GLU A 168 -7.80 -12.25 -16.37
C GLU A 168 -8.67 -13.40 -15.84
N LEU A 169 -9.99 -13.21 -15.79
CA LEU A 169 -10.93 -14.23 -15.33
C LEU A 169 -10.99 -15.42 -16.30
N ASP A 170 -10.98 -15.16 -17.61
CA ASP A 170 -10.91 -16.23 -18.62
C ASP A 170 -9.62 -17.05 -18.48
N ASN A 171 -8.48 -16.38 -18.31
CA ASN A 171 -7.21 -17.04 -18.08
C ASN A 171 -7.21 -17.85 -16.77
N ALA A 172 -7.82 -17.33 -15.71
CA ALA A 172 -7.99 -18.05 -14.44
C ALA A 172 -8.85 -19.31 -14.62
N TYR A 173 -9.97 -19.21 -15.36
CA TYR A 173 -10.82 -20.34 -15.72
C TYR A 173 -10.03 -21.44 -16.44
N TYR A 174 -9.28 -21.11 -17.49
CA TYR A 174 -8.49 -22.11 -18.23
C TYR A 174 -7.40 -22.75 -17.37
N LYS A 175 -6.72 -21.96 -16.52
CA LYS A 175 -5.73 -22.48 -15.57
C LYS A 175 -6.36 -23.46 -14.56
N LEU A 176 -7.52 -23.10 -14.01
CA LEU A 176 -8.25 -23.96 -13.08
C LEU A 176 -8.71 -25.25 -13.76
N LYS A 177 -9.28 -25.17 -14.98
CA LYS A 177 -9.71 -26.36 -15.73
C LYS A 177 -8.54 -27.29 -16.10
N ALA A 178 -7.39 -26.71 -16.45
CA ALA A 178 -6.16 -27.47 -16.67
C ALA A 178 -5.67 -28.16 -15.39
N LEU A 179 -5.78 -27.47 -14.24
CA LEU A 179 -5.40 -28.01 -12.93
C LEU A 179 -6.34 -29.13 -12.47
N VAL A 180 -7.66 -28.97 -12.62
CA VAL A 180 -8.68 -30.01 -12.41
C VAL A 180 -8.36 -31.26 -13.22
N LYS A 181 -8.12 -31.09 -14.54
CA LYS A 181 -7.74 -32.20 -15.43
C LYS A 181 -6.44 -32.90 -14.98
N LYS A 182 -5.45 -32.11 -14.56
CA LYS A 182 -4.17 -32.63 -14.05
C LYS A 182 -4.39 -33.45 -12.76
N ILE A 183 -5.17 -32.95 -11.81
CA ILE A 183 -5.46 -33.66 -10.57
C ILE A 183 -6.17 -34.99 -10.86
N ASN A 184 -7.20 -34.99 -11.70
CA ASN A 184 -7.94 -36.21 -12.04
C ASN A 184 -7.03 -37.27 -12.66
N LYS A 185 -6.09 -36.87 -13.54
CA LYS A 185 -5.10 -37.79 -14.10
C LYS A 185 -4.14 -38.31 -13.02
N THR A 186 -3.55 -37.42 -12.23
CA THR A 186 -2.51 -37.78 -11.27
C THR A 186 -3.03 -38.58 -10.09
N LYS A 187 -4.28 -38.37 -9.64
CA LYS A 187 -4.90 -39.10 -8.53
C LYS A 187 -4.83 -40.62 -8.74
N ASN A 188 -5.21 -41.08 -9.94
CA ASN A 188 -5.29 -42.50 -10.25
C ASN A 188 -3.90 -43.13 -10.43
N GLU A 189 -2.92 -42.36 -10.91
CA GLU A 189 -1.54 -42.83 -11.12
C GLU A 189 -0.66 -42.76 -9.85
N PHE A 190 -1.08 -42.02 -8.83
CA PHE A 190 -0.24 -41.75 -7.67
C PHE A 190 0.10 -43.02 -6.89
N TYR A 191 -0.93 -43.77 -6.46
CA TYR A 191 -0.73 -45.01 -5.70
C TYR A 191 -0.15 -46.12 -6.56
N SER A 192 -0.57 -46.26 -7.82
CA SER A 192 -0.02 -47.30 -8.70
C SER A 192 1.49 -47.17 -8.89
N LYS A 193 2.01 -45.93 -9.04
CA LYS A 193 3.46 -45.68 -9.11
C LYS A 193 4.14 -45.85 -7.76
N LEU A 194 3.50 -45.38 -6.68
CA LEU A 194 4.05 -45.55 -5.33
C LEU A 194 4.20 -47.03 -4.97
N ASP A 195 3.19 -47.85 -5.24
CA ASP A 195 3.21 -49.29 -4.99
C ASP A 195 4.29 -50.00 -5.80
N SER A 196 4.51 -49.59 -7.06
CA SER A 196 5.63 -50.07 -7.87
C SER A 196 6.97 -49.79 -7.19
N TYR A 197 7.20 -48.53 -6.77
CA TYR A 197 8.44 -48.17 -6.09
C TYR A 197 8.62 -48.89 -4.75
N LEU A 198 7.55 -49.08 -3.99
CA LEU A 198 7.60 -49.82 -2.73
C LEU A 198 7.95 -51.30 -2.97
N THR A 199 7.38 -51.90 -4.01
CA THR A 199 7.69 -53.28 -4.42
C THR A 199 9.16 -53.42 -4.84
N ASP A 200 9.66 -52.50 -5.66
CA ASP A 200 11.07 -52.46 -6.07
C ASP A 200 11.99 -52.30 -4.84
N ARG A 201 11.61 -51.44 -3.90
CA ARG A 201 12.38 -51.23 -2.66
C ARG A 201 12.48 -52.50 -1.83
N GLU A 202 11.39 -53.23 -1.64
CA GLU A 202 11.41 -54.49 -0.88
C GLU A 202 12.23 -55.57 -1.61
N TYR A 203 12.09 -55.68 -2.94
CA TYR A 203 12.94 -56.57 -3.74
C TYR A 203 14.43 -56.25 -3.60
N LEU A 204 14.81 -54.97 -3.67
CA LEU A 204 16.20 -54.53 -3.52
C LEU A 204 16.75 -54.84 -2.12
N LYS A 205 15.95 -54.63 -1.07
CA LYS A 205 16.32 -54.99 0.32
C LYS A 205 16.52 -56.50 0.48
N GLU A 206 15.64 -57.32 -0.09
CA GLU A 206 15.77 -58.77 -0.04
C GLU A 206 17.04 -59.24 -0.74
N LYS A 207 17.36 -58.68 -1.91
CA LYS A 207 18.63 -58.97 -2.61
C LYS A 207 19.86 -58.58 -1.78
N ILE A 208 19.85 -57.40 -1.18
CA ILE A 208 20.92 -56.94 -0.29
C ILE A 208 21.08 -57.89 0.91
N TYR A 209 19.97 -58.31 1.52
CA TYR A 209 19.99 -59.25 2.65
C TYR A 209 20.62 -60.58 2.26
N ASN A 210 20.18 -61.19 1.15
CA ASN A 210 20.69 -62.47 0.67
C ASN A 210 22.20 -62.41 0.34
N ILE A 211 22.65 -61.34 -0.33
CA ILE A 211 24.07 -61.15 -0.65
C ILE A 211 24.91 -61.00 0.63
N ASN A 212 24.40 -60.31 1.65
CA ASN A 212 25.09 -60.19 2.93
C ASN A 212 25.21 -61.52 3.67
N GLU A 213 24.18 -62.36 3.66
CA GLU A 213 24.25 -63.73 4.20
C GLU A 213 25.28 -64.58 3.45
N GLU A 214 25.34 -64.49 2.12
CA GLU A 214 26.39 -65.17 1.34
C GLU A 214 27.80 -64.67 1.69
N LEU A 215 28.00 -63.35 1.83
CA LEU A 215 29.27 -62.76 2.24
C LEU A 215 29.69 -63.21 3.65
N LYS A 216 28.73 -63.34 4.57
CA LYS A 216 28.96 -63.86 5.92
C LYS A 216 29.38 -65.32 5.89
N ASN A 217 28.70 -66.16 5.11
CA ASN A 217 29.07 -67.55 4.90
C ASN A 217 30.48 -67.70 4.30
N ILE A 218 30.86 -66.83 3.36
CA ILE A 218 32.22 -66.81 2.80
C ILE A 218 33.25 -66.43 3.87
N SER A 219 32.97 -65.41 4.70
CA SER A 219 33.83 -65.00 5.81
C SER A 219 34.02 -66.13 6.83
N GLU A 220 32.96 -66.84 7.20
CA GLU A 220 33.05 -68.00 8.12
C GLU A 220 33.89 -69.14 7.54
N LYS A 221 33.76 -69.42 6.23
CA LYS A 221 34.61 -70.41 5.54
C LYS A 221 36.08 -70.01 5.56
N LEU A 222 36.40 -68.72 5.37
CA LEU A 222 37.78 -68.22 5.42
C LEU A 222 38.37 -68.31 6.84
N LYS A 223 37.57 -68.03 7.88
CA LYS A 223 37.99 -68.17 9.29
C LYS A 223 38.24 -69.62 9.72
N ASN A 224 37.54 -70.57 9.12
CA ASN A 224 37.68 -72.01 9.41
C ASN A 224 38.77 -72.71 8.57
N THR A 225 39.62 -71.95 7.87
CA THR A 225 40.75 -72.51 7.12
C THR A 225 41.88 -72.92 8.09
N ASP A 226 42.55 -74.05 7.85
CA ASP A 226 43.67 -74.55 8.68
C ASP A 226 44.95 -73.68 8.63
N ILE A 227 44.93 -72.56 7.90
CA ILE A 227 46.07 -71.67 7.69
C ILE A 227 45.93 -70.47 8.62
N GLU A 228 46.73 -70.46 9.70
CA GLU A 228 46.71 -69.40 10.74
C GLU A 228 46.81 -67.99 10.16
N ALA A 229 47.71 -67.78 9.18
CA ALA A 229 47.90 -66.47 8.56
C ALA A 229 46.63 -65.96 7.83
N ILE A 230 45.83 -66.86 7.25
CA ILE A 230 44.58 -66.53 6.54
C ILE A 230 43.47 -66.24 7.53
N ARG A 231 43.37 -67.03 8.61
CA ARG A 231 42.42 -66.77 9.70
C ARG A 231 42.65 -65.40 10.34
N MET A 232 43.90 -65.10 10.71
CA MET A 232 44.26 -63.80 11.29
C MET A 232 44.00 -62.63 10.33
N ALA A 233 44.31 -62.80 9.04
CA ALA A 233 44.02 -61.78 8.03
C ALA A 233 42.51 -61.55 7.89
N GLU A 234 41.69 -62.61 7.90
CA GLU A 234 40.24 -62.51 7.81
C GLU A 234 39.59 -61.89 9.06
N GLU A 235 40.07 -62.22 10.25
CA GLU A 235 39.63 -61.58 11.49
C GLU A 235 39.92 -60.08 11.50
N ASN A 236 41.11 -59.69 11.02
CA ASN A 236 41.47 -58.29 10.86
C ASN A 236 40.61 -57.60 9.79
N ARG A 237 40.32 -58.28 8.68
CA ARG A 237 39.44 -57.77 7.61
C ARG A 237 38.01 -57.53 8.12
N ASP A 238 37.45 -58.48 8.88
CA ASP A 238 36.13 -58.36 9.50
C ASP A 238 36.09 -57.21 10.53
N ARG A 239 37.15 -57.05 11.34
CA ARG A 239 37.28 -55.92 12.27
C ARG A 239 37.28 -54.58 11.53
N LEU A 240 38.09 -54.45 10.46
CA LEU A 240 38.14 -53.23 9.66
C LEU A 240 36.80 -52.96 8.96
N ARG A 241 36.11 -53.98 8.45
CA ARG A 241 34.77 -53.87 7.86
C ARG A 241 33.76 -53.30 8.86
N LYS A 242 33.77 -53.80 10.10
CA LYS A 242 32.92 -53.27 11.20
C LYS A 242 33.27 -51.82 11.53
N THR A 243 34.55 -51.47 11.57
CA THR A 243 34.99 -50.09 11.78
C THR A 243 34.52 -49.15 10.67
N ILE A 244 34.65 -49.55 9.40
CA ILE A 244 34.15 -48.78 8.25
C ILE A 244 32.63 -48.58 8.36
N SER A 245 31.88 -49.62 8.70
CA SER A 245 30.43 -49.53 8.91
C SER A 245 30.05 -48.51 10.00
N LEU A 246 30.73 -48.55 11.15
CA LEU A 246 30.50 -47.60 12.25
C LEU A 246 30.84 -46.15 11.85
N LEU A 247 31.97 -45.94 11.15
CA LEU A 247 32.38 -44.63 10.68
C LEU A 247 31.41 -44.07 9.62
N ASN A 248 30.91 -44.92 8.72
CA ASN A 248 29.88 -44.52 7.74
C ASN A 248 28.54 -44.19 8.41
N GLN A 249 28.14 -44.93 9.45
CA GLN A 249 26.94 -44.58 10.23
C GLN A 249 27.11 -43.21 10.92
N LYS A 250 28.29 -42.94 11.48
CA LYS A 250 28.61 -41.64 12.08
C LYS A 250 28.63 -40.52 11.05
N LYS A 251 29.16 -40.77 9.84
CA LYS A 251 29.11 -39.85 8.69
C LYS A 251 27.67 -39.49 8.35
N GLY A 252 26.80 -40.48 8.14
CA GLY A 252 25.39 -40.23 7.81
C GLY A 252 24.64 -39.43 8.87
N LYS A 253 24.93 -39.65 10.17
CA LYS A 253 24.38 -38.83 11.26
C LYS A 253 24.86 -37.37 11.15
N LEU A 254 26.16 -37.15 10.96
CA LEU A 254 26.73 -35.81 10.80
C LEU A 254 26.17 -35.08 9.57
N GLU A 255 26.04 -35.76 8.43
CA GLU A 255 25.45 -35.19 7.21
C GLU A 255 23.99 -34.77 7.44
N SER A 256 23.19 -35.58 8.16
CA SER A 256 21.82 -35.23 8.51
C SER A 256 21.73 -34.00 9.42
N GLU A 257 22.61 -33.90 10.42
CA GLU A 257 22.71 -32.74 11.32
C GLU A 257 23.12 -31.47 10.55
N ILE A 258 24.11 -31.58 9.65
CA ILE A 258 24.55 -30.51 8.76
C ILE A 258 23.39 -30.01 7.89
N GLU A 259 22.59 -30.92 7.31
CA GLU A 259 21.47 -30.54 6.47
C GLU A 259 20.35 -29.83 7.26
N LYS A 260 20.11 -30.25 8.51
CA LYS A 260 19.17 -29.56 9.42
C LYS A 260 19.64 -28.15 9.75
N LEU A 261 20.89 -27.99 10.16
CA LEU A 261 21.48 -26.68 10.49
C LEU A 261 21.45 -25.73 9.28
N LYS A 262 21.74 -26.22 8.07
CA LYS A 262 21.62 -25.42 6.83
C LYS A 262 20.20 -24.90 6.61
N LYS A 263 19.18 -25.74 6.83
CA LYS A 263 17.76 -25.34 6.71
C LYS A 263 17.38 -24.32 7.77
N GLU A 264 17.83 -24.50 9.00
CA GLU A 264 17.58 -23.56 10.10
C GLU A 264 18.19 -22.18 9.81
N ILE A 265 19.44 -22.14 9.36
CA ILE A 265 20.12 -20.90 8.94
C ILE A 265 19.31 -20.20 7.83
N GLN A 266 18.92 -20.93 6.78
CA GLN A 266 18.12 -20.36 5.69
C GLN A 266 16.79 -19.77 6.16
N ILE A 267 16.11 -20.43 7.11
CA ILE A 267 14.85 -19.94 7.69
C ILE A 267 15.10 -18.65 8.46
N LYS A 268 16.15 -18.60 9.29
CA LYS A 268 16.50 -17.42 10.09
C LYS A 268 16.97 -16.24 9.23
N GLU A 269 17.78 -16.48 8.21
CA GLU A 269 18.21 -15.45 7.25
C GLU A 269 17.02 -14.84 6.49
N LYS A 270 16.02 -15.65 6.09
CA LYS A 270 14.77 -15.14 5.51
C LYS A 270 13.98 -14.26 6.47
N LYS A 271 13.92 -14.63 7.75
CA LYS A 271 13.29 -13.78 8.78
C LYS A 271 14.04 -12.45 8.93
N LEU A 272 15.38 -12.48 8.92
CA LEU A 272 16.22 -11.28 9.04
C LEU A 272 15.97 -10.29 7.88
N THR A 273 16.00 -10.77 6.63
CA THR A 273 15.73 -9.93 5.45
C THR A 273 14.32 -9.30 5.47
N THR A 274 13.34 -10.03 6.02
CA THR A 274 11.97 -9.50 6.19
C THR A 274 11.95 -8.39 7.24
N LEU A 275 12.64 -8.56 8.37
CA LEU A 275 12.76 -7.52 9.39
C LEU A 275 13.48 -6.27 8.87
N GLU A 276 14.56 -6.41 8.11
CA GLU A 276 15.27 -5.29 7.47
C GLU A 276 14.38 -4.48 6.52
N SER A 277 13.60 -5.18 5.68
CA SER A 277 12.67 -4.52 4.75
C SER A 277 11.56 -3.73 5.47
N ASN A 278 11.04 -4.30 6.57
CA ASN A 278 10.04 -3.64 7.40
C ASN A 278 10.63 -2.43 8.12
N ASN A 279 11.87 -2.51 8.59
CA ASN A 279 12.53 -1.41 9.30
C ASN A 279 12.78 -0.20 8.37
N LYS A 280 13.24 -0.43 7.13
CA LYS A 280 13.37 0.64 6.11
C LYS A 280 12.04 1.32 5.79
N HIS A 281 10.95 0.54 5.69
CA HIS A 281 9.62 1.09 5.42
C HIS A 281 9.10 1.92 6.60
N ILE A 282 9.34 1.48 7.84
CA ILE A 282 8.95 2.22 9.05
C ILE A 282 9.73 3.54 9.16
N ILE A 283 11.05 3.53 8.92
CA ILE A 283 11.89 4.74 8.93
C ILE A 283 11.40 5.75 7.88
N LYS A 284 11.02 5.29 6.68
CA LYS A 284 10.47 6.15 5.63
C LYS A 284 9.16 6.80 6.07
N LEU A 285 8.22 6.02 6.62
CA LEU A 285 6.93 6.52 7.12
C LEU A 285 7.10 7.52 8.26
N GLN A 286 8.06 7.30 9.17
CA GLN A 286 8.37 8.27 10.24
C GLN A 286 8.89 9.60 9.69
N LYS A 287 9.75 9.58 8.66
CA LYS A 287 10.21 10.81 8.00
C LYS A 287 9.05 11.55 7.33
N GLU A 288 8.19 10.84 6.61
CA GLU A 288 7.01 11.43 5.98
C GLU A 288 6.06 12.04 7.02
N PHE A 289 5.83 11.36 8.14
CA PHE A 289 5.00 11.86 9.23
C PHE A 289 5.59 13.12 9.87
N ASN A 290 6.90 13.16 10.12
CA ASN A 290 7.56 14.35 10.67
C ASN A 290 7.44 15.55 9.72
N ILE A 291 7.64 15.35 8.41
CA ILE A 291 7.46 16.42 7.41
C ILE A 291 6.02 16.94 7.42
N ILE A 292 5.01 16.05 7.48
CA ILE A 292 3.61 16.47 7.55
C ILE A 292 3.33 17.29 8.82
N SER A 293 3.88 16.87 9.97
CA SER A 293 3.72 17.60 11.23
C SER A 293 4.41 18.97 11.23
N GLU A 294 5.58 19.08 10.59
CA GLU A 294 6.25 20.37 10.36
C GLU A 294 5.44 21.27 9.43
N LEU A 295 4.87 20.72 8.35
CA LEU A 295 4.01 21.46 7.43
C LEU A 295 2.70 21.93 8.09
N GLU A 296 2.11 21.13 8.97
CA GLU A 296 0.93 21.51 9.76
C GLU A 296 1.25 22.69 10.68
N THR A 297 2.37 22.60 11.40
CA THR A 297 2.86 23.69 12.28
C THR A 297 3.11 24.97 11.49
N LEU A 298 3.81 24.86 10.36
CA LEU A 298 4.10 25.99 9.48
C LEU A 298 2.81 26.61 8.92
N ASN A 299 1.82 25.79 8.54
CA ASN A 299 0.54 26.27 8.04
C ASN A 299 -0.24 27.02 9.13
N ASP A 300 -0.22 26.56 10.38
CA ASP A 300 -0.84 27.26 11.50
C ASP A 300 -0.13 28.58 11.83
N GLU A 301 1.20 28.62 11.76
CA GLU A 301 1.98 29.85 11.89
C GLU A 301 1.63 30.86 10.78
N PHE A 302 1.60 30.40 9.52
CA PHE A 302 1.19 31.23 8.39
C PHE A 302 -0.23 31.75 8.54
N ARG A 303 -1.18 30.89 8.91
CA ARG A 303 -2.58 31.28 9.13
C ARG A 303 -2.68 32.35 10.20
N THR A 304 -1.99 32.18 11.33
CA THR A 304 -1.99 33.14 12.44
C THR A 304 -1.40 34.48 12.01
N LEU A 305 -0.26 34.45 11.32
CA LEU A 305 0.41 35.64 10.81
C LEU A 305 -0.48 36.41 9.81
N PHE A 306 -1.03 35.72 8.81
CA PHE A 306 -1.89 36.35 7.81
C PHE A 306 -3.19 36.90 8.42
N THR A 307 -3.77 36.21 9.41
CA THR A 307 -4.95 36.69 10.13
C THR A 307 -4.66 37.99 10.87
N GLU A 308 -3.52 38.08 11.57
CA GLU A 308 -3.11 39.31 12.27
C GLU A 308 -2.78 40.46 11.30
N ILE A 309 -2.12 40.17 10.19
CA ILE A 309 -1.84 41.18 9.15
C ILE A 309 -3.16 41.72 8.60
N ALA A 310 -4.07 40.84 8.16
CA ALA A 310 -5.36 41.23 7.61
C ALA A 310 -6.19 42.04 8.62
N ARG A 311 -6.21 41.63 9.88
CA ARG A 311 -6.90 42.35 10.96
C ARG A 311 -6.36 43.76 11.13
N LYS A 312 -5.02 43.92 11.23
CA LYS A 312 -4.38 45.23 11.42
C LYS A 312 -4.58 46.16 10.23
N GLU A 313 -4.48 45.62 9.00
CA GLU A 313 -4.74 46.41 7.80
C GLU A 313 -6.20 46.87 7.72
N LEU A 314 -7.16 45.98 8.00
CA LEU A 314 -8.58 46.29 8.01
C LEU A 314 -8.92 47.32 9.10
N ASP A 315 -8.37 47.16 10.30
CA ASP A 315 -8.54 48.08 11.43
C ASP A 315 -8.05 49.49 11.11
N ASN A 316 -6.84 49.61 10.53
CA ASN A 316 -6.33 50.89 10.05
C ASN A 316 -7.23 51.50 8.97
N ARG A 317 -7.74 50.69 8.04
CA ARG A 317 -8.63 51.16 6.98
C ARG A 317 -9.97 51.67 7.53
N ILE A 318 -10.53 50.98 8.51
CA ILE A 318 -11.76 51.42 9.19
C ILE A 318 -11.52 52.73 9.93
N LYS A 319 -10.39 52.86 10.65
CA LYS A 319 -10.01 54.12 11.30
C LYS A 319 -9.90 55.28 10.30
N ASP A 320 -9.28 55.04 9.14
CA ASP A 320 -9.17 56.03 8.07
C ASP A 320 -10.54 56.46 7.51
N VAL A 321 -11.43 55.51 7.20
CA VAL A 321 -12.76 55.81 6.64
C VAL A 321 -13.63 56.50 7.69
N PHE A 322 -13.64 56.01 8.92
CA PHE A 322 -14.42 56.57 10.01
C PHE A 322 -13.97 58.00 10.38
N SER A 323 -12.67 58.28 10.33
CA SER A 323 -12.13 59.63 10.60
C SER A 323 -12.64 60.70 9.63
N LYS A 324 -12.97 60.32 8.39
CA LYS A 324 -13.47 61.24 7.35
C LYS A 324 -14.96 61.56 7.49
N ILE A 325 -15.69 60.76 8.27
CA ILE A 325 -17.15 60.82 8.36
C ILE A 325 -17.61 61.26 9.76
N LYS A 326 -16.80 61.04 10.81
CA LYS A 326 -17.14 61.39 12.19
C LYS A 326 -17.16 62.91 12.45
N ASN A 327 -18.09 63.36 13.28
CA ASN A 327 -18.15 64.73 13.81
C ASN A 327 -17.51 64.89 15.20
N LYS A 328 -17.18 63.77 15.88
CA LYS A 328 -16.66 63.76 17.27
C LYS A 328 -15.26 63.14 17.31
N ASP A 329 -14.25 63.94 17.65
CA ASP A 329 -12.85 63.52 17.62
C ASP A 329 -12.48 62.42 18.62
N TYR A 330 -13.27 62.25 19.67
CA TYR A 330 -13.00 61.29 20.75
C TYR A 330 -13.52 59.87 20.48
N ARG A 331 -14.31 59.63 19.43
CA ARG A 331 -14.74 58.27 19.05
C ARG A 331 -13.68 57.61 18.16
N ILE A 332 -13.29 56.38 18.50
CA ILE A 332 -12.27 55.58 17.80
C ILE A 332 -12.80 54.17 17.55
N PRO A 333 -12.90 53.72 16.28
CA PRO A 333 -13.23 52.33 15.97
C PRO A 333 -12.03 51.43 16.22
N ALA A 334 -12.29 50.23 16.70
CA ALA A 334 -11.30 49.17 16.89
C ALA A 334 -11.90 47.81 16.54
N LEU A 335 -11.12 46.98 15.84
CA LEU A 335 -11.45 45.59 15.54
C LEU A 335 -10.85 44.64 16.58
N THR A 336 -11.70 43.84 17.22
CA THR A 336 -11.25 42.77 18.11
C THR A 336 -10.53 41.65 17.35
N LYS A 337 -9.86 40.73 18.07
CA LYS A 337 -9.24 39.53 17.47
C LYS A 337 -10.23 38.65 16.68
N ASN A 338 -11.51 38.70 17.05
CA ASN A 338 -12.59 37.96 16.38
C ASN A 338 -13.25 38.74 15.24
N PHE A 339 -12.63 39.83 14.77
CA PHE A 339 -13.17 40.72 13.74
C PHE A 339 -14.50 41.40 14.12
N GLU A 340 -14.75 41.60 15.42
CA GLU A 340 -15.90 42.38 15.88
C GLU A 340 -15.54 43.86 15.90
N LEU A 341 -16.38 44.70 15.31
CA LEU A 341 -16.21 46.13 15.34
C LEU A 341 -16.74 46.70 16.66
N LYS A 342 -15.90 47.43 17.39
CA LYS A 342 -16.27 48.18 18.59
C LYS A 342 -15.96 49.66 18.42
N ILE A 343 -16.78 50.53 19.00
CA ILE A 343 -16.50 51.96 19.08
C ILE A 343 -16.10 52.32 20.50
N THR A 344 -14.88 52.83 20.64
CA THR A 344 -14.28 53.21 21.92
C THR A 344 -14.18 54.73 22.05
N SER A 345 -14.04 55.23 23.28
CA SER A 345 -13.84 56.65 23.56
C SER A 345 -12.41 56.93 24.02
N LYS A 346 -11.82 57.99 23.48
CA LYS A 346 -10.45 58.46 23.79
C LYS A 346 -10.28 58.85 25.26
N TYR A 347 -11.36 59.13 25.98
CA TYR A 347 -11.34 59.64 27.35
C TYR A 347 -11.51 58.58 28.45
N SER A 348 -11.97 57.36 28.14
CA SER A 348 -12.38 56.40 29.19
C SER A 348 -11.44 55.21 29.40
N GLN A 349 -10.45 54.95 28.54
CA GLN A 349 -9.82 53.60 28.50
C GLN A 349 -8.36 53.60 27.98
N ILE A 350 -7.53 54.58 28.37
CA ILE A 350 -6.16 54.76 27.85
C ILE A 350 -5.20 53.63 28.28
N GLU A 351 -5.49 52.90 29.36
CA GLU A 351 -4.63 51.85 29.95
C GLU A 351 -5.15 50.41 29.81
N LEU A 352 -6.24 50.17 29.06
CA LEU A 352 -6.84 48.85 28.88
C LEU A 352 -6.44 48.22 27.53
N ASP A 353 -6.20 46.90 27.53
CA ASP A 353 -6.05 46.11 26.31
C ASP A 353 -7.33 46.20 25.46
N GLU A 354 -7.22 46.06 24.13
CA GLU A 354 -8.36 46.26 23.22
C GLU A 354 -9.56 45.33 23.48
N GLU A 355 -9.35 44.20 24.18
CA GLU A 355 -10.41 43.28 24.60
C GLU A 355 -11.25 43.81 25.77
N ASP A 356 -10.65 44.58 26.67
CA ASP A 356 -11.28 45.10 27.90
C ASP A 356 -11.97 46.46 27.70
N LYS A 357 -11.84 47.03 26.49
CA LYS A 357 -12.50 48.26 26.11
C LYS A 357 -14.00 48.03 25.92
N LYS A 358 -14.82 48.68 26.76
CA LYS A 358 -16.28 48.62 26.66
C LYS A 358 -16.75 49.35 25.40
N ASP A 359 -17.59 48.68 24.64
CA ASP A 359 -18.28 49.25 23.49
C ASP A 359 -19.24 50.35 23.97
N GLU A 360 -19.22 51.47 23.29
CA GLU A 360 -20.00 52.64 23.65
C GLU A 360 -21.36 52.61 22.94
N ILE A 361 -22.42 52.98 23.66
CA ILE A 361 -23.76 53.04 23.07
C ILE A 361 -23.79 54.15 22.02
N LEU A 362 -24.01 53.78 20.76
CA LEU A 362 -24.15 54.69 19.64
C LEU A 362 -25.60 55.17 19.52
N SER A 363 -25.78 56.44 19.12
CA SER A 363 -27.09 56.87 18.60
C SER A 363 -27.42 56.17 17.28
N THR A 364 -28.69 56.15 16.89
CA THR A 364 -29.15 55.52 15.63
C THR A 364 -28.41 56.06 14.39
N GLY A 365 -28.14 57.36 14.33
CA GLY A 365 -27.35 57.97 13.25
C GLY A 365 -25.86 57.61 13.31
N GLU A 366 -25.26 57.60 14.50
CA GLU A 366 -23.85 57.18 14.68
C GLU A 366 -23.64 55.69 14.34
N GLY A 367 -24.61 54.83 14.67
CA GLY A 367 -24.59 53.42 14.29
C GLY A 367 -24.64 53.21 12.77
N GLN A 368 -25.44 54.00 12.05
CA GLN A 368 -25.49 53.97 10.59
C GLN A 368 -24.17 54.42 9.96
N ILE A 369 -23.58 55.51 10.44
CA ILE A 369 -22.27 55.99 9.97
C ILE A 369 -21.18 54.95 10.22
N THR A 370 -21.19 54.33 11.39
CA THR A 370 -20.24 53.29 11.79
C THR A 370 -20.34 52.09 10.85
N SER A 371 -21.56 51.61 10.59
CA SER A 371 -21.84 50.49 9.69
C SER A 371 -21.40 50.81 8.26
N LEU A 372 -21.71 52.01 7.76
CA LEU A 372 -21.30 52.45 6.43
C LEU A 372 -19.77 52.56 6.30
N SER A 373 -19.11 53.10 7.32
CA SER A 373 -17.64 53.22 7.36
C SER A 373 -16.98 51.85 7.33
N PHE A 374 -17.55 50.88 8.06
CA PHE A 374 -17.06 49.51 8.11
C PHE A 374 -17.23 48.78 6.77
N ILE A 375 -18.43 48.79 6.19
CA ILE A 375 -18.72 48.16 4.90
C ILE A 375 -17.83 48.77 3.82
N GLY A 376 -17.68 50.10 3.80
CA GLY A 376 -16.82 50.79 2.85
C GLY A 376 -15.33 50.46 3.03
N ALA A 377 -14.86 50.32 4.26
CA ALA A 377 -13.48 49.91 4.53
C ALA A 377 -13.23 48.46 4.08
N LEU A 378 -14.19 47.55 4.29
CA LEU A 378 -14.09 46.15 3.87
C LEU A 378 -14.06 46.02 2.34
N VAL A 379 -14.97 46.69 1.64
CA VAL A 379 -15.03 46.65 0.17
C VAL A 379 -13.81 47.32 -0.45
N SER A 380 -13.34 48.42 0.14
CA SER A 380 -12.09 49.04 -0.29
C SER A 380 -10.86 48.16 -0.02
N TYR A 381 -10.83 47.44 1.10
CA TYR A 381 -9.75 46.50 1.43
C TYR A 381 -9.72 45.34 0.42
N ALA A 382 -10.89 44.76 0.10
CA ALA A 382 -11.01 43.72 -0.93
C ALA A 382 -10.55 44.20 -2.31
N LYS A 383 -10.86 45.45 -2.67
CA LYS A 383 -10.40 46.07 -3.91
C LYS A 383 -8.87 46.23 -3.96
N ASP A 384 -8.24 46.72 -2.90
CA ASP A 384 -6.79 46.96 -2.86
C ASP A 384 -5.98 45.65 -2.90
N LYS A 385 -6.53 44.54 -2.39
CA LYS A 385 -5.89 43.21 -2.42
C LYS A 385 -6.02 42.47 -3.76
N LYS A 386 -6.78 43.00 -4.71
CA LYS A 386 -6.91 42.43 -6.08
C LYS A 386 -5.59 42.44 -6.85
N ASP A 387 -4.75 43.45 -6.64
CA ASP A 387 -3.47 43.60 -7.35
C ASP A 387 -2.28 42.89 -6.66
N ASP A 388 -2.54 42.22 -5.53
CA ASP A 388 -1.51 41.60 -4.69
C ASP A 388 -1.19 40.17 -5.17
N LYS A 389 0.08 39.85 -5.48
CA LYS A 389 0.48 38.62 -6.20
C LYS A 389 0.14 37.31 -5.47
N ILE A 390 0.04 37.35 -4.14
CA ILE A 390 -0.19 36.19 -3.28
C ILE A 390 -1.69 36.04 -2.97
N LEU A 391 -2.36 37.14 -2.63
CA LEU A 391 -3.77 37.16 -2.20
C LEU A 391 -4.76 37.15 -3.37
N SER A 392 -4.37 37.67 -4.54
CA SER A 392 -5.20 37.65 -5.77
C SER A 392 -5.60 36.26 -6.24
N LYS A 393 -4.82 35.21 -5.89
CA LYS A 393 -5.15 33.81 -6.20
C LYS A 393 -6.17 33.20 -5.24
N LEU A 394 -6.37 33.79 -4.07
CA LEU A 394 -7.21 33.24 -3.00
C LEU A 394 -8.61 33.87 -2.99
N THR A 395 -8.71 35.17 -3.27
CA THR A 395 -9.97 35.91 -3.25
C THR A 395 -9.84 37.16 -4.11
N ALA A 396 -10.45 37.21 -5.30
CA ALA A 396 -10.37 38.39 -6.16
C ALA A 396 -11.70 38.64 -6.89
N GLU A 397 -12.68 39.19 -6.17
CA GLU A 397 -13.88 39.76 -6.78
C GLU A 397 -14.06 41.20 -6.31
N GLU A 398 -14.45 42.09 -7.24
CA GLU A 398 -14.90 43.43 -6.89
C GLU A 398 -16.36 43.38 -6.46
N TYR A 399 -16.66 43.88 -5.26
CA TYR A 399 -18.01 43.81 -4.70
C TYR A 399 -18.77 45.13 -4.88
N PRO A 400 -19.88 45.16 -5.65
CA PRO A 400 -20.75 46.33 -5.70
C PRO A 400 -21.46 46.52 -4.36
N ILE A 401 -21.75 47.78 -3.99
CA ILE A 401 -22.53 48.10 -2.80
C ILE A 401 -23.92 48.58 -3.21
N VAL A 402 -24.95 47.95 -2.66
CA VAL A 402 -26.35 48.39 -2.80
C VAL A 402 -26.85 48.85 -1.44
N MET A 403 -27.37 50.07 -1.35
CA MET A 403 -27.83 50.68 -0.11
C MET A 403 -29.26 51.18 -0.25
N ASP A 404 -30.11 50.76 0.70
CA ASP A 404 -31.47 51.26 0.84
C ASP A 404 -31.51 52.35 1.91
N SER A 405 -31.92 53.55 1.50
CA SER A 405 -32.09 54.73 2.34
C SER A 405 -30.90 55.02 3.29
N PRO A 406 -29.64 55.15 2.79
CA PRO A 406 -28.46 55.31 3.63
C PRO A 406 -28.42 56.63 4.43
N PHE A 407 -29.32 57.58 4.14
CA PHE A 407 -29.37 58.90 4.77
C PHE A 407 -30.49 59.06 5.81
N GLY A 408 -31.34 58.05 6.00
CA GLY A 408 -32.64 58.25 6.66
C GLY A 408 -32.61 58.71 8.13
N ASN A 409 -31.59 58.33 8.90
CA ASN A 409 -31.45 58.71 10.32
C ASN A 409 -30.24 59.62 10.56
N LEU A 410 -29.71 60.27 9.53
CA LEU A 410 -28.55 61.16 9.63
C LEU A 410 -29.00 62.61 9.84
N ASP A 411 -28.25 63.37 10.64
CA ASP A 411 -28.43 64.82 10.69
C ASP A 411 -27.85 65.50 9.42
N GLU A 412 -28.04 66.81 9.28
CA GLU A 412 -27.64 67.56 8.09
C GLU A 412 -26.14 67.49 7.83
N ILE A 413 -25.31 67.50 8.87
CA ILE A 413 -23.84 67.51 8.76
C ILE A 413 -23.35 66.15 8.28
N HIS A 414 -23.84 65.08 8.92
CA HIS A 414 -23.47 63.71 8.54
C HIS A 414 -24.02 63.34 7.15
N THR A 415 -25.21 63.82 6.79
CA THR A 415 -25.78 63.63 5.45
C THR A 415 -24.87 64.20 4.36
N LYS A 416 -24.35 65.43 4.53
CA LYS A 416 -23.38 66.03 3.59
C LYS A 416 -22.09 65.22 3.49
N ASN A 417 -21.53 64.83 4.64
CA ASN A 417 -20.27 64.08 4.68
C ASN A 417 -20.38 62.70 4.03
N VAL A 418 -21.49 61.99 4.27
CA VAL A 418 -21.76 60.70 3.65
C VAL A 418 -21.98 60.88 2.14
N ALA A 419 -22.86 61.80 1.70
CA ALA A 419 -23.15 62.05 0.29
C ALA A 419 -21.88 62.37 -0.52
N LYS A 420 -20.95 63.14 0.04
CA LYS A 420 -19.69 63.51 -0.61
C LYS A 420 -18.69 62.35 -0.78
N ASN A 421 -18.79 61.30 0.04
CA ASN A 421 -17.79 60.22 0.07
C ASN A 421 -18.33 58.84 -0.33
N ILE A 422 -19.66 58.66 -0.36
CA ILE A 422 -20.30 57.36 -0.58
C ILE A 422 -19.93 56.72 -1.92
N GLY A 423 -19.70 57.51 -2.97
CA GLY A 423 -19.29 57.01 -4.30
C GLY A 423 -17.86 56.46 -4.35
N LYS A 424 -17.04 56.71 -3.33
CA LYS A 424 -15.64 56.22 -3.26
C LYS A 424 -15.52 54.86 -2.57
N LEU A 425 -16.60 54.35 -1.99
CA LEU A 425 -16.57 53.13 -1.16
C LEU A 425 -16.42 51.84 -1.98
N SER A 426 -16.87 51.84 -3.23
CA SER A 426 -16.77 50.70 -4.15
C SER A 426 -16.59 51.17 -5.59
N SER A 427 -16.22 50.26 -6.51
CA SER A 427 -16.24 50.53 -7.96
C SER A 427 -17.66 50.77 -8.49
N GLN A 428 -18.68 50.19 -7.84
CA GLN A 428 -20.09 50.45 -8.12
C GLN A 428 -20.88 50.62 -6.83
N VAL A 429 -21.62 51.72 -6.76
CA VAL A 429 -22.50 52.04 -5.63
C VAL A 429 -23.89 52.35 -6.17
N ILE A 430 -24.89 51.62 -5.68
CA ILE A 430 -26.31 51.79 -6.01
C ILE A 430 -27.01 52.26 -4.76
N ILE A 431 -27.68 53.41 -4.83
CA ILE A 431 -28.38 54.02 -3.70
C ILE A 431 -29.84 54.14 -4.06
N VAL A 432 -30.69 53.58 -3.22
CA VAL A 432 -32.14 53.74 -3.28
C VAL A 432 -32.53 54.73 -2.20
N VAL A 433 -33.20 55.82 -2.56
CA VAL A 433 -33.62 56.87 -1.62
C VAL A 433 -35.01 57.36 -1.95
N SER A 434 -35.74 57.77 -0.92
CA SER A 434 -37.02 58.46 -1.12
C SER A 434 -36.78 59.86 -1.71
N ARG A 435 -37.78 60.38 -2.43
CA ARG A 435 -37.72 61.73 -3.03
C ARG A 435 -37.38 62.82 -1.99
N LYS A 436 -37.95 62.69 -0.79
CA LYS A 436 -37.76 63.64 0.31
C LYS A 436 -36.32 63.66 0.86
N GLN A 437 -35.63 62.51 0.81
CA GLN A 437 -34.23 62.39 1.23
C GLN A 437 -33.27 62.85 0.14
N TRP A 438 -33.64 62.69 -1.13
CA TRP A 438 -32.81 63.10 -2.25
C TRP A 438 -32.64 64.63 -2.32
N GLU A 439 -33.70 65.38 -2.04
CA GLU A 439 -33.71 66.84 -2.13
C GLU A 439 -32.77 67.52 -1.10
N GLY A 440 -32.29 68.73 -1.44
CA GLY A 440 -31.41 69.52 -0.58
C GLY A 440 -29.99 68.94 -0.46
N TYR A 441 -29.55 68.65 0.77
CA TYR A 441 -28.16 68.35 1.08
C TYR A 441 -27.60 67.08 0.42
N VAL A 442 -28.43 66.07 0.13
CA VAL A 442 -27.97 64.86 -0.57
C VAL A 442 -27.66 65.19 -2.02
N HIS A 443 -28.63 65.75 -2.75
CA HIS A 443 -28.47 66.14 -4.15
C HIS A 443 -27.25 67.05 -4.36
N GLU A 444 -27.13 68.12 -3.56
CA GLU A 444 -26.03 69.10 -3.68
C GLU A 444 -24.63 68.50 -3.50
N ASN A 445 -24.50 67.40 -2.75
CA ASN A 445 -23.20 66.82 -2.40
C ASN A 445 -22.87 65.52 -3.14
N ILE A 446 -23.85 64.88 -3.78
CA ILE A 446 -23.66 63.60 -4.48
C ILE A 446 -23.68 63.74 -6.01
N ILE A 447 -24.29 64.79 -6.57
CA ILE A 447 -24.61 64.87 -8.01
C ILE A 447 -23.39 64.68 -8.92
N ASP A 448 -22.23 65.23 -8.56
CA ASP A 448 -20.99 65.11 -9.33
C ASP A 448 -20.44 63.67 -9.41
N GLN A 449 -20.92 62.77 -8.54
CA GLN A 449 -20.54 61.36 -8.51
C GLN A 449 -21.58 60.45 -9.19
N VAL A 450 -22.76 60.99 -9.52
CA VAL A 450 -23.88 60.22 -10.06
C VAL A 450 -23.70 60.05 -11.57
N LYS A 451 -23.67 58.80 -12.03
CA LYS A 451 -23.55 58.48 -13.46
C LYS A 451 -24.86 58.12 -14.13
N ARG A 452 -25.82 57.62 -13.37
CA ARG A 452 -27.16 57.25 -13.84
C ARG A 452 -28.15 57.50 -12.72
N LYS A 453 -29.33 58.02 -13.07
CA LYS A 453 -30.39 58.34 -12.13
C LYS A 453 -31.67 57.66 -12.61
N TYR A 454 -32.36 56.99 -11.69
CA TYR A 454 -33.60 56.30 -11.98
C TYR A 454 -34.69 56.79 -11.05
N ILE A 455 -35.91 56.94 -11.57
CA ILE A 455 -37.10 57.21 -10.77
C ILE A 455 -38.00 55.98 -10.81
N MET A 456 -38.44 55.58 -9.61
CA MET A 456 -39.42 54.52 -9.41
C MET A 456 -40.81 55.15 -9.30
N VAL A 457 -41.72 54.73 -10.17
CA VAL A 457 -43.11 55.21 -10.21
C VAL A 457 -44.03 53.99 -10.15
N ASP A 458 -45.10 54.08 -9.36
CA ASP A 458 -46.09 53.02 -9.29
C ASP A 458 -46.75 52.83 -10.66
N GLY A 459 -46.89 51.57 -11.07
CA GLY A 459 -47.62 51.17 -12.27
C GLY A 459 -49.11 51.47 -12.12
N VAL A 460 -49.77 51.79 -13.22
CA VAL A 460 -51.23 51.96 -13.22
C VAL A 460 -51.84 50.57 -13.17
N ILE A 461 -52.63 50.28 -12.13
CA ILE A 461 -53.31 48.99 -11.96
C ILE A 461 -54.40 48.88 -13.04
N GLU A 462 -54.20 48.00 -14.01
CA GLU A 462 -55.24 47.61 -14.96
C GLU A 462 -55.90 46.29 -14.51
N ALA A 463 -57.14 46.04 -14.95
CA ALA A 463 -58.03 45.01 -14.40
C ALA A 463 -57.50 43.55 -14.40
N ASN A 464 -56.30 43.28 -14.94
CA ASN A 464 -55.67 41.96 -14.97
C ASN A 464 -54.14 41.99 -14.72
N SER A 465 -53.56 43.07 -14.19
CA SER A 465 -52.13 43.12 -13.81
C SER A 465 -51.97 43.30 -12.29
N GLY A 466 -51.02 42.56 -11.69
CA GLY A 466 -50.64 42.76 -10.29
C GLY A 466 -49.89 44.07 -10.06
N GLU A 467 -49.65 44.46 -8.80
CA GLU A 467 -48.86 45.65 -8.47
C GLU A 467 -47.45 45.55 -9.08
N TYR A 468 -47.03 46.60 -9.79
CA TYR A 468 -45.71 46.68 -10.41
C TYR A 468 -45.14 48.10 -10.32
N THR A 469 -43.81 48.21 -10.26
CA THR A 469 -43.10 49.49 -10.22
C THR A 469 -42.37 49.71 -11.54
N LEU A 470 -42.59 50.85 -12.17
CA LEU A 470 -41.86 51.29 -13.36
C LEU A 470 -40.60 52.03 -12.93
N ILE A 471 -39.44 51.56 -13.42
CA ILE A 471 -38.15 52.23 -13.22
C ILE A 471 -37.78 52.94 -14.51
N ARG A 472 -37.69 54.28 -14.48
CA ARG A 472 -37.34 55.11 -15.63
C ARG A 472 -36.02 55.82 -15.41
N GLU A 473 -35.12 55.73 -16.37
CA GLU A 473 -33.88 56.51 -16.37
C GLU A 473 -34.22 57.99 -16.61
N MET A 474 -33.57 58.87 -15.88
CA MET A 474 -33.70 60.32 -15.98
C MET A 474 -32.36 60.92 -16.36
N ASP A 475 -32.38 62.01 -17.12
CA ASP A 475 -31.21 62.85 -17.29
C ASP A 475 -30.80 63.46 -15.94
N ILE A 476 -29.49 63.63 -15.77
CA ILE A 476 -28.85 63.97 -14.49
C ILE A 476 -28.88 65.46 -14.25
#